data_AF-A0A7L4RPQ8-F1
#
_entry.id   AF-A0A7L4RPQ8-F1
#
_cell.length_a   1.000
_cell.length_b   1.000
_cell.length_c   1.000
_cell.angle_alpha   90.00
_cell.angle_beta   90.00
_cell.angle_gamma   90.00
#
_symmetry.space_group_name_H-M   'P 1'
#
loop_
_entity.id
_entity.type
_entity.pdbx_description
1 polymer ?
#
loop_
_entity_poly.entity_id
_entity_poly.type
_entity_poly.pdbx_seq_one_letter_code
_entity_poly.pdbx_strand_id
1 'polypeptide(L)'
;MIKNIFLLILLFLAAGCTYLPGEQQISLSDFRNELNSSKSIAIVMDTRNAPSQGAVMQCGVNIAGRLGAIGLYDRLSNQTFVYEGEQCNYGTANSSISECESLISNSTVFRIQYNPAKNSTSFYKSKAVMEGDSNFLADCSISKIL
;
A
#
# COMPACT_ATOMS: atom_id res chain seq x y z
N MET A 1 -61.48 -11.62 -24.54
CA MET A 1 -60.53 -12.74 -24.63
C MET A 1 -59.13 -12.19 -24.88
N ILE A 2 -58.30 -12.24 -23.83
CA ILE A 2 -56.84 -12.33 -23.80
C ILE A 2 -56.07 -11.49 -24.84
N LYS A 3 -55.68 -10.27 -24.44
CA LYS A 3 -54.49 -9.60 -24.99
C LYS A 3 -53.74 -8.91 -23.86
N ASN A 4 -52.45 -9.19 -23.79
CA ASN A 4 -51.40 -8.40 -23.16
C ASN A 4 -51.15 -8.63 -21.66
N ILE A 5 -50.91 -9.88 -21.28
CA ILE A 5 -50.04 -10.24 -20.15
C ILE A 5 -48.67 -10.56 -20.76
N PHE A 6 -47.82 -9.57 -21.00
CA PHE A 6 -46.39 -9.76 -21.32
C PHE A 6 -45.69 -8.40 -21.33
N LEU A 7 -45.78 -7.63 -20.24
CA LEU A 7 -44.97 -6.42 -20.08
C LEU A 7 -44.76 -6.07 -18.59
N LEU A 8 -44.31 -7.06 -17.82
CA LEU A 8 -43.80 -6.86 -16.46
C LEU A 8 -42.80 -8.00 -16.24
N ILE A 9 -41.52 -7.74 -16.49
CA ILE A 9 -40.29 -8.38 -15.99
C ILE A 9 -39.19 -7.88 -16.94
N LEU A 10 -38.76 -6.63 -16.78
CA LEU A 10 -37.55 -6.09 -17.41
C LEU A 10 -37.35 -4.68 -16.87
N LEU A 11 -36.91 -4.55 -15.61
CA LEU A 11 -36.27 -3.35 -15.04
C LEU A 11 -35.96 -3.57 -13.54
N PHE A 12 -35.10 -4.55 -13.23
CA PHE A 12 -34.41 -4.64 -11.94
C PHE A 12 -32.96 -5.15 -12.09
N LEU A 13 -32.34 -4.93 -13.25
CA LEU A 13 -30.96 -5.33 -13.55
C LEU A 13 -30.16 -4.13 -14.06
N ALA A 14 -30.08 -3.06 -13.27
CA ALA A 14 -29.18 -1.94 -13.57
C ALA A 14 -28.91 -1.06 -12.34
N ALA A 15 -28.39 -1.64 -11.25
CA ALA A 15 -27.66 -0.89 -10.23
C ALA A 15 -26.80 -1.81 -9.34
N GLY A 16 -26.35 -2.94 -9.87
CA GLY A 16 -25.26 -3.69 -9.27
C GLY A 16 -23.94 -3.10 -9.71
N CYS A 17 -23.67 -1.83 -9.34
CA CYS A 17 -22.29 -1.38 -9.28
C CYS A 17 -21.62 -2.31 -8.26
N THR A 18 -20.94 -3.35 -8.73
CA THR A 18 -20.00 -4.11 -7.92
C THR A 18 -18.92 -3.13 -7.52
N TYR A 19 -19.18 -2.41 -6.42
CA TYR A 19 -18.18 -1.71 -5.65
C TYR A 19 -17.23 -2.83 -5.23
N LEU A 20 -16.14 -3.02 -5.96
CA LEU A 20 -15.03 -3.80 -5.47
C LEU A 20 -14.70 -3.14 -4.13
N PRO A 21 -14.93 -3.80 -2.98
CA PRO A 21 -14.68 -3.15 -1.72
C PRO A 21 -13.18 -2.92 -1.65
N GLY A 22 -12.79 -1.65 -1.81
CA GLY A 22 -11.45 -1.22 -1.43
C GLY A 22 -11.22 -1.67 0.01
N GLU A 23 -9.99 -2.06 0.32
CA GLU A 23 -9.65 -2.50 1.66
C GLU A 23 -10.11 -1.48 2.72
N GLN A 24 -10.80 -1.97 3.75
CA GLN A 24 -11.25 -1.12 4.84
C GLN A 24 -10.06 -0.74 5.72
N GLN A 25 -10.02 0.52 6.16
CA GLN A 25 -9.03 0.98 7.11
C GLN A 25 -9.24 0.29 8.47
N ILE A 26 -8.16 -0.20 9.08
CA ILE A 26 -8.13 -0.86 10.38
C ILE A 26 -7.32 -0.04 11.39
N SER A 27 -7.34 -0.46 12.66
CA SER A 27 -6.52 0.18 13.70
C SER A 27 -5.04 -0.21 13.56
N LEU A 28 -4.14 0.58 14.16
CA LEU A 28 -2.73 0.21 14.28
C LEU A 28 -2.55 -1.14 15.00
N SER A 29 -3.36 -1.41 16.02
CA SER A 29 -3.28 -2.66 16.77
C SER A 29 -3.62 -3.86 15.88
N ASP A 30 -4.67 -3.75 15.07
CA ASP A 30 -5.06 -4.80 14.14
C ASP A 30 -3.99 -4.98 13.05
N PHE A 31 -3.44 -3.88 12.54
CA PHE A 31 -2.34 -3.94 11.59
C PHE A 31 -1.10 -4.62 12.16
N ARG A 32 -0.75 -4.39 13.43
CA ARG A 32 0.35 -5.11 14.09
C ARG A 32 0.09 -6.61 14.16
N ASN A 33 -1.16 -7.03 14.35
CA ASN A 33 -1.53 -8.46 14.30
C ASN A 33 -1.33 -9.03 12.90
N GLU A 34 -1.73 -8.30 11.86
CA GLU A 34 -1.49 -8.69 10.46
C GLU A 34 0.01 -8.72 10.13
N LEU A 35 0.77 -7.73 10.58
CA LEU A 35 2.23 -7.68 10.41
C LEU A 35 2.92 -8.88 11.08
N ASN A 36 2.52 -9.23 12.30
CA ASN A 36 3.08 -10.35 13.05
C ASN A 36 2.72 -11.71 12.45
N SER A 37 1.55 -11.84 11.82
CA SER A 37 1.13 -13.06 11.13
C SER A 37 1.68 -13.15 9.70
N SER A 38 2.17 -12.04 9.15
CA SER A 38 2.68 -11.96 7.79
C SER A 38 3.90 -12.84 7.57
N LYS A 39 3.89 -13.54 6.42
CA LYS A 39 5.01 -14.36 5.95
C LYS A 39 6.03 -13.57 5.13
N SER A 40 5.61 -12.43 4.56
CA SER A 40 6.43 -11.61 3.67
C SER A 40 6.03 -10.15 3.84
N ILE A 41 7.01 -9.27 3.91
CA ILE A 41 6.83 -7.83 4.10
C ILE A 41 7.54 -7.12 2.96
N ALA A 42 6.87 -6.18 2.31
CA ALA A 42 7.47 -5.35 1.27
C ALA A 42 7.47 -3.89 1.70
N ILE A 43 8.50 -3.15 1.28
CA ILE A 43 8.55 -1.69 1.43
C ILE A 43 8.55 -1.09 0.03
N VAL A 44 7.56 -0.25 -0.25
CA VAL A 44 7.40 0.49 -1.49
C VAL A 44 7.64 1.97 -1.21
N MET A 45 8.68 2.52 -1.83
CA MET A 45 9.05 3.93 -1.81
C MET A 45 8.58 4.56 -3.13
N ASP A 46 7.42 5.22 -3.13
CA ASP A 46 6.88 5.89 -4.31
C ASP A 46 7.38 7.33 -4.38
N THR A 47 8.35 7.56 -5.27
CA THR A 47 9.05 8.85 -5.41
C THR A 47 8.49 9.70 -6.54
N ARG A 48 7.51 9.20 -7.31
CA ARG A 48 7.01 9.80 -8.57
C ARG A 48 6.51 11.23 -8.41
N ASN A 49 5.92 11.54 -7.26
CA ASN A 49 5.36 12.85 -6.96
C ASN A 49 6.21 13.67 -5.97
N ALA A 50 7.33 13.10 -5.50
CA ALA A 50 8.12 13.72 -4.45
C ALA A 50 9.03 14.82 -5.02
N PRO A 51 9.02 16.05 -4.46
CA PRO A 51 9.94 17.11 -4.87
C PRO A 51 11.39 16.77 -4.52
N SER A 52 11.60 15.89 -3.54
CA SER A 52 12.87 15.26 -3.21
C SER A 52 12.64 13.81 -2.87
N GLN A 53 13.33 12.91 -3.59
CA GLN A 53 13.25 11.46 -3.36
C GLN A 53 13.78 11.08 -1.96
N GLY A 54 14.70 11.89 -1.40
CA GLY A 54 15.41 11.58 -0.17
C GLY A 54 14.52 11.37 1.05
N ALA A 55 13.43 12.13 1.20
CA ALA A 55 12.53 11.99 2.35
C ALA A 55 11.76 10.65 2.31
N VAL A 56 11.25 10.27 1.13
CA VAL A 56 10.56 8.98 0.91
C VAL A 56 11.53 7.83 1.19
N MET A 57 12.74 7.92 0.63
CA MET A 57 13.76 6.87 0.77
C MET A 57 14.25 6.73 2.22
N GLN A 58 14.53 7.84 2.90
CA GLN A 58 14.95 7.82 4.30
C GLN A 58 13.91 7.17 5.19
N CYS A 59 12.62 7.45 4.95
CA CYS A 59 11.56 6.79 5.70
C CYS A 59 11.52 5.28 5.41
N GLY A 60 11.71 4.86 4.17
CA GLY A 60 11.82 3.44 3.80
C GLY A 60 12.94 2.72 4.55
N VAL A 61 14.12 3.35 4.62
CA VAL A 61 15.26 2.85 5.41
C VAL A 61 14.93 2.77 6.90
N ASN A 62 14.28 3.78 7.46
CA ASN A 62 13.89 3.79 8.87
C ASN A 62 12.90 2.67 9.21
N ILE A 63 11.90 2.43 8.34
CA ILE A 63 10.96 1.30 8.49
C ILE A 63 11.71 -0.04 8.42
N ALA A 64 12.59 -0.22 7.43
CA ALA A 64 13.37 -1.44 7.29
C ALA A 64 14.22 -1.73 8.55
N GLY A 65 14.91 -0.71 9.07
CA GLY A 65 15.70 -0.83 10.30
C GLY A 65 14.88 -1.20 11.52
N ARG A 66 13.65 -0.68 11.64
CA ARG A 66 12.74 -0.99 12.74
C ARG A 66 12.16 -2.38 12.66
N LEU A 67 11.76 -2.82 11.47
CA LEU A 67 11.38 -4.21 11.22
C LEU A 67 12.52 -5.17 11.59
N GLY A 68 13.77 -4.79 11.31
CA GLY A 68 14.94 -5.53 11.78
C GLY A 68 15.06 -5.59 13.30
N ALA A 69 14.88 -4.46 13.98
CA ALA A 69 14.96 -4.38 15.44
C ALA A 69 13.90 -5.22 16.18
N ILE A 70 12.73 -5.45 15.56
CA ILE A 70 11.66 -6.29 16.11
C ILE A 70 11.69 -7.74 15.60
N GLY A 71 12.77 -8.16 14.94
CA GLY A 71 12.97 -9.55 14.52
C GLY A 71 12.16 -9.97 13.28
N LEU A 72 11.72 -9.01 12.47
CA LEU A 72 11.00 -9.26 11.22
C LEU A 72 11.89 -9.10 9.97
N TYR A 73 13.22 -8.97 10.15
CA TYR A 73 14.17 -8.78 9.04
C TYR A 73 14.08 -9.91 8.01
N ASP A 74 14.05 -11.16 8.44
CA ASP A 74 14.01 -12.34 7.54
C ASP A 74 12.69 -12.45 6.75
N ARG A 75 11.68 -11.67 7.14
CA ARG A 75 10.39 -11.58 6.44
C ARG A 75 10.33 -10.41 5.47
N LEU A 76 11.25 -9.46 5.56
CA LEU A 76 11.37 -8.47 4.49
C LEU A 76 11.68 -9.25 3.22
N SER A 77 10.88 -9.04 2.18
CA SER A 77 11.27 -9.48 0.85
C SER A 77 12.70 -8.99 0.63
N ASN A 78 13.56 -9.83 0.05
CA ASN A 78 14.98 -9.54 -0.20
C ASN A 78 15.24 -8.26 -1.02
N GLN A 79 14.18 -7.51 -1.33
CA GLN A 79 14.12 -6.39 -2.24
C GLN A 79 13.16 -5.35 -1.64
N THR A 80 13.65 -4.13 -1.53
CA THR A 80 12.83 -2.93 -1.41
C THR A 80 12.47 -2.43 -2.81
N PHE A 81 11.29 -1.84 -2.96
CA PHE A 81 10.77 -1.40 -4.24
C PHE A 81 10.74 0.13 -4.30
N VAL A 82 11.30 0.72 -5.34
CA VAL A 82 11.29 2.18 -5.57
C VAL A 82 10.52 2.47 -6.85
N TYR A 83 9.43 3.21 -6.77
CA TYR A 83 8.65 3.61 -7.95
C TYR A 83 9.08 5.00 -8.40
N GLU A 84 9.52 5.10 -9.65
CA GLU A 84 10.02 6.32 -10.27
C GLU A 84 9.52 6.41 -11.72
N GLY A 85 8.83 7.50 -12.07
CA GLY A 85 8.09 7.60 -13.33
C GLY A 85 7.09 6.46 -13.50
N GLU A 86 7.23 5.67 -14.56
CA GLU A 86 6.41 4.47 -14.82
C GLU A 86 7.12 3.16 -14.43
N GLN A 87 8.31 3.28 -13.85
CA GLN A 87 9.20 2.18 -13.54
C GLN A 87 9.20 1.85 -12.05
N CYS A 88 9.61 0.63 -11.77
CA CYS A 88 9.88 0.11 -10.46
C CYS A 88 11.28 -0.50 -10.43
N ASN A 89 12.12 -0.01 -9.52
CA ASN A 89 13.46 -0.53 -9.25
C ASN A 89 13.43 -1.42 -8.01
N TYR A 90 14.03 -2.60 -8.09
CA TYR A 90 14.14 -3.53 -6.96
C TYR A 90 15.42 -4.38 -7.08
N GLY A 91 16.24 -4.39 -6.02
CA GLY A 91 17.59 -4.98 -6.11
C GLY A 91 18.42 -4.34 -7.24
N THR A 92 18.82 -5.13 -8.23
CA THR A 92 19.52 -4.66 -9.45
C THR A 92 18.62 -4.65 -10.69
N ALA A 93 17.33 -4.93 -10.53
CA ALA A 93 16.36 -5.01 -11.61
C ALA A 93 15.54 -3.73 -11.75
N ASN A 94 15.08 -3.49 -12.97
CA ASN A 94 14.11 -2.46 -13.32
C ASN A 94 12.98 -3.12 -14.11
N SER A 95 11.73 -2.87 -13.74
CA SER A 95 10.56 -3.33 -14.47
C SER A 95 9.40 -2.33 -14.38
N SER A 96 8.24 -2.69 -14.93
CA SER A 96 6.99 -1.95 -14.77
C SER A 96 6.47 -2.00 -13.34
N ILE A 97 5.73 -0.96 -12.94
CA ILE A 97 5.03 -0.94 -11.65
C ILE A 97 4.06 -2.13 -11.53
N SER A 98 3.35 -2.50 -12.60
CA SER A 98 2.41 -3.63 -12.58
C SER A 98 3.10 -4.96 -12.27
N GLU A 99 4.33 -5.15 -12.73
CA GLU A 99 5.10 -6.35 -12.41
C GLU A 99 5.48 -6.35 -10.93
N CYS A 100 5.97 -5.22 -10.39
CA CYS A 100 6.27 -5.10 -8.97
C CYS A 100 5.06 -5.32 -8.05
N GLU A 101 3.89 -4.76 -8.40
CA GLU A 101 2.64 -5.00 -7.66
C GLU A 101 2.29 -6.50 -7.62
N SER A 102 2.60 -7.24 -8.70
CA SER A 102 2.38 -8.69 -8.76
C SER A 102 3.36 -9.46 -7.86
N LEU A 103 4.60 -8.96 -7.71
CA LEU A 103 5.60 -9.56 -6.83
C LEU A 103 5.25 -9.38 -5.33
N ILE A 104 4.61 -8.27 -4.99
CA ILE A 104 4.30 -7.92 -3.59
C ILE A 104 2.85 -8.25 -3.19
N SER A 105 2.03 -8.81 -4.08
CA SER A 105 0.59 -9.01 -3.87
C SER A 105 0.23 -9.85 -2.63
N ASN A 106 1.14 -10.73 -2.21
CA ASN A 106 0.98 -11.62 -1.06
C ASN A 106 1.78 -11.16 0.18
N SER A 107 2.33 -9.94 0.15
CA SER A 107 3.10 -9.36 1.25
C SER A 107 2.27 -8.36 2.03
N THR A 108 2.62 -8.16 3.30
CA THR A 108 2.22 -6.94 4.02
C THR A 108 3.07 -5.78 3.52
N VAL A 109 2.45 -4.74 2.98
CA VAL A 109 3.16 -3.65 2.29
C VAL A 109 3.23 -2.39 3.14
N PHE A 110 4.43 -1.85 3.34
CA PHE A 110 4.62 -0.46 3.76
C PHE A 110 4.80 0.41 2.52
N ARG A 111 3.79 1.21 2.18
CA ARG A 111 3.85 2.16 1.08
C ARG A 111 4.12 3.56 1.62
N ILE A 112 5.13 4.22 1.08
CA ILE A 112 5.54 5.56 1.46
C ILE A 112 5.44 6.42 0.21
N GLN A 113 4.66 7.49 0.26
CA GLN A 113 4.44 8.35 -0.90
C GLN A 113 4.28 9.81 -0.51
N TYR A 114 4.74 10.70 -1.38
CA TYR A 114 4.55 12.13 -1.21
C TYR A 114 3.10 12.53 -1.50
N ASN A 115 2.47 13.16 -0.53
CA ASN A 115 1.14 13.76 -0.65
C ASN A 115 1.02 14.89 0.39
N PRO A 116 1.33 16.14 0.03
CA PRO A 116 1.42 17.24 0.97
C PRO A 116 0.04 17.65 1.51
N ALA A 117 -1.06 17.18 0.90
CA ALA A 117 -2.41 17.38 1.39
C ALA A 117 -2.77 16.45 2.56
N LYS A 118 -1.94 15.44 2.87
CA LYS A 118 -2.26 14.41 3.85
C LYS A 118 -1.02 13.96 4.61
N ASN A 119 -0.80 14.52 5.80
CA ASN A 119 0.27 14.09 6.73
C ASN A 119 -0.25 13.03 7.69
N SER A 120 -0.29 11.76 7.25
CA SER A 120 -0.86 10.68 8.06
C SER A 120 -0.36 9.30 7.66
N THR A 121 -0.63 8.30 8.51
CA THR A 121 -0.49 6.89 8.16
C THR A 121 -1.86 6.22 8.27
N SER A 122 -2.29 5.57 7.18
CA SER A 122 -3.51 4.78 7.13
C SER A 122 -3.15 3.30 7.13
N PHE A 123 -3.84 2.50 7.93
CA PHE A 123 -3.59 1.08 8.07
C PHE A 123 -4.71 0.27 7.45
N TYR A 124 -4.36 -0.78 6.73
CA TYR A 124 -5.26 -1.72 6.08
C TYR A 124 -4.73 -3.12 6.33
N LYS A 125 -5.56 -4.13 6.06
CA LYS A 125 -5.17 -5.52 6.32
C LYS A 125 -3.86 -5.92 5.60
N SER A 126 -3.72 -5.56 4.34
CA SER A 126 -2.54 -5.88 3.52
C SER A 126 -1.45 -4.81 3.54
N LYS A 127 -1.71 -3.60 4.05
CA LYS A 127 -0.77 -2.49 3.88
C LYS A 127 -0.89 -1.38 4.92
N ALA A 128 0.24 -0.73 5.20
CA ALA A 128 0.29 0.60 5.78
C ALA A 128 0.65 1.60 4.69
N VAL A 129 -0.12 2.67 4.55
CA VAL A 129 0.14 3.76 3.59
C VAL A 129 0.50 5.01 4.38
N MET A 130 1.76 5.41 4.27
CA MET A 130 2.28 6.66 4.80
C MET A 130 2.28 7.72 3.70
N GLU A 131 1.60 8.81 3.97
CA GLU A 131 1.43 9.95 3.08
C GLU A 131 1.85 11.21 3.82
N GLY A 132 2.52 12.13 3.12
CA GLY A 132 2.79 13.45 3.67
C GLY A 132 3.71 14.31 2.82
N ASP A 133 3.97 15.51 3.33
CA ASP A 133 5.01 16.40 2.82
C ASP A 133 6.43 15.90 3.19
N SER A 134 7.46 16.59 2.71
CA SER A 134 8.86 16.20 2.94
C SER A 134 9.25 16.21 4.42
N ASN A 135 8.68 17.10 5.24
CA ASN A 135 9.01 17.18 6.66
C ASN A 135 8.40 16.00 7.43
N PHE A 136 7.13 15.69 7.15
CA PHE A 136 6.44 14.55 7.74
C PHE A 136 7.13 13.23 7.38
N LEU A 137 7.48 13.05 6.10
CA LEU A 137 8.18 11.85 5.64
C LEU A 137 9.61 11.75 6.19
N ALA A 138 10.32 12.87 6.35
CA ALA A 138 11.63 12.88 7.00
C ALA A 138 11.56 12.48 8.48
N ASP A 139 10.51 12.89 9.22
CA ASP A 139 10.29 12.42 10.60
C ASP A 139 9.96 10.91 10.65
N CYS A 140 9.28 10.40 9.63
CA CYS A 140 8.90 9.01 9.46
C CYS A 140 8.28 8.41 10.74
N SER A 141 7.27 9.08 11.30
CA SER A 141 6.76 8.78 12.65
C SER A 141 6.28 7.34 12.84
N ILE A 142 5.86 6.67 11.76
CA ILE A 142 5.49 5.25 11.76
C ILE A 142 6.63 4.36 12.27
N SER A 143 7.87 4.69 11.94
CA SER A 143 9.05 3.95 12.39
C SER A 143 9.21 3.95 13.91
N LYS A 144 8.65 4.94 14.62
CA LYS A 144 8.74 5.04 16.09
C LYS A 144 7.70 4.18 16.79
N ILE A 145 6.67 3.74 16.06
CA ILE A 145 5.54 2.95 16.58
C ILE A 145 5.50 1.54 15.96
N LEU A 146 6.50 1.17 15.18
CA LEU A 146 6.82 -0.21 14.82
C LEU A 146 7.76 -0.79 15.87
#